data_AF-A0A4R3I8G2-F1
#
_entry.id   AF-A0A4R3I8G2-F1
#
_cell.length_a   1.000
_cell.length_b   1.000
_cell.length_c   1.000
_cell.angle_alpha   90.00
_cell.angle_beta   90.00
_cell.angle_gamma   90.00
#
_symmetry.space_group_name_H-M   'P 1'
#
loop_
_entity.id
_entity.type
_entity.pdbx_description
1 polymer ?
#
loop_
_entity_poly.entity_id
_entity_poly.type
_entity_poly.pdbx_seq_one_letter_code
_entity_poly.pdbx_strand_id
1 'polypeptide(L)'
;MKLLRLLGLYFIPVSLSFGHGLMVEPASRNAVCGLNEKPDSATSEACIDAFENDANGGYQFMSVLTHAEGREDATILPENVCGFDSETWNGGATPWDVATDWPTTSATAGELEIVWDIQWGSHFSDTEEFHYWITKDDFVFDSSQPLTWDDFEEEPFCAEYYDDENPTANPNIVADKSAVTFTTTCTLPARNGHHVVYGEWGRNEWTYERFHGCIDLGFGEDNLVPPTAESVEVTLDQDSSAEITLLGTDSDGTITLYSIETEPTQGTLAGSGNTYVYTPQSGFYGIDSFTYSVTDNDNQTSATATVYITINNTGNSAPVADLIYSKSGLTISVDGSGSSDAEGDALSYSWDFGDGSYAIGETSTHTYSTAGSYDVTLTVNDGALSGTEVVSVSVTDTLASSSECEYVVTNSWGTGFTAEVSIINNGSENIDDWEVSWSYSGDTVITNYWNADISGTGPYTASPASWNATIYAGQERTFGIQGSYSGDLEIPALEGDLCP
;
A
#
# COMPACT_ATOMS: atom_id res chain seq x y z
N MET A 1 -92.36 3.10 8.17
CA MET A 1 -92.77 3.17 6.75
C MET A 1 -91.52 3.36 5.90
N LYS A 2 -91.54 2.79 4.70
CA LYS A 2 -90.42 2.46 3.79
C LYS A 2 -89.44 3.60 3.43
N LEU A 3 -88.20 3.15 3.17
CA LEU A 3 -87.21 3.59 2.18
C LEU A 3 -87.43 4.92 1.45
N LEU A 4 -86.36 5.70 1.34
CA LEU A 4 -85.95 6.22 0.03
C LEU A 4 -84.42 6.27 -0.10
N ARG A 5 -83.93 5.56 -1.12
CA ARG A 5 -82.55 5.60 -1.64
C ARG A 5 -82.31 6.98 -2.27
N LEU A 6 -81.16 7.60 -2.01
CA LEU A 6 -80.60 8.60 -2.92
C LEU A 6 -79.41 7.97 -3.64
N LEU A 7 -79.49 7.95 -4.96
CA LEU A 7 -78.42 7.55 -5.87
C LEU A 7 -77.17 8.38 -5.59
N GLY A 8 -76.03 7.71 -5.40
CA GLY A 8 -74.73 8.36 -5.54
C GLY A 8 -74.52 8.71 -7.01
N LEU A 9 -74.46 10.01 -7.31
CA LEU A 9 -73.79 10.47 -8.52
C LEU A 9 -72.29 10.29 -8.29
N TYR A 10 -71.71 9.29 -8.94
CA TYR A 10 -70.27 9.17 -9.08
C TYR A 10 -69.85 10.22 -10.11
N PHE A 11 -69.32 11.35 -9.65
CA PHE A 11 -68.51 12.21 -10.50
C PHE A 11 -67.25 11.40 -10.83
N ILE A 12 -67.17 10.88 -12.05
CA ILE A 12 -65.89 10.49 -12.63
C ILE A 12 -65.19 11.80 -12.94
N PRO A 13 -64.06 12.16 -12.30
CA PRO A 13 -63.24 13.22 -12.83
C PRO A 13 -62.78 12.74 -14.21
N VAL A 14 -63.26 13.42 -15.25
CA VAL A 14 -62.68 13.28 -16.58
C VAL A 14 -61.30 13.89 -16.44
N SER A 15 -60.29 13.04 -16.24
CA SER A 15 -58.90 13.40 -16.46
C SER A 15 -58.77 13.69 -17.95
N LEU A 16 -58.95 14.96 -18.32
CA LEU A 16 -58.53 15.47 -19.60
C LEU A 16 -57.01 15.27 -19.65
N SER A 17 -56.56 14.39 -20.54
CA SER A 17 -55.14 14.29 -20.85
C SER A 17 -54.79 15.52 -21.68
N PHE A 18 -54.12 16.48 -21.05
CA PHE A 18 -53.51 17.62 -21.75
C PHE A 18 -52.11 17.22 -22.21
N GLY A 19 -51.62 17.83 -23.28
CA GLY A 19 -50.26 17.64 -23.77
C GLY A 19 -49.24 18.23 -22.80
N HIS A 20 -47.98 17.80 -22.88
CA HIS A 20 -46.97 18.07 -21.87
C HIS A 20 -45.56 17.86 -22.44
N GLY A 21 -44.67 18.84 -22.29
CA GLY A 21 -43.29 18.75 -22.74
C GLY A 21 -42.38 19.83 -22.16
N LEU A 22 -41.07 19.59 -22.26
CA LEU A 22 -40.01 20.49 -21.78
C LEU A 22 -38.67 20.22 -22.46
N MET A 23 -37.74 21.18 -22.39
CA MET A 23 -36.36 21.00 -22.87
C MET A 23 -35.53 20.21 -21.86
N VAL A 24 -34.89 19.12 -22.30
CA VAL A 24 -34.13 18.20 -21.45
C VAL A 24 -32.63 18.17 -21.76
N GLU A 25 -32.22 18.70 -22.92
CA GLU A 25 -30.81 18.84 -23.30
C GLU A 25 -30.62 20.11 -24.15
N PRO A 26 -29.88 21.11 -23.68
CA PRO A 26 -29.49 21.29 -22.28
C PRO A 26 -30.72 21.31 -21.36
N ALA A 27 -30.55 20.89 -20.12
CA ALA A 27 -31.67 20.78 -19.18
C ALA A 27 -32.24 22.17 -18.85
N SER A 28 -33.52 22.37 -19.14
CA SER A 28 -34.25 23.55 -18.66
C SER A 28 -34.43 23.55 -17.14
N ARG A 29 -34.77 24.70 -16.55
CA ARG A 29 -35.07 24.84 -15.12
C ARG A 29 -36.12 23.83 -14.63
N ASN A 30 -37.16 23.56 -15.43
CA ASN A 30 -38.17 22.53 -15.15
C ASN A 30 -37.69 21.10 -15.37
N ALA A 31 -36.66 20.89 -16.18
CA ALA A 31 -35.97 19.61 -16.24
C ALA A 31 -35.06 19.41 -15.02
N VAL A 32 -34.26 20.40 -14.64
CA VAL A 32 -33.39 20.37 -13.45
C VAL A 32 -34.22 20.19 -12.19
N CYS A 33 -35.10 21.16 -11.91
CA CYS A 33 -35.98 21.18 -10.76
C CYS A 33 -37.38 20.78 -11.19
N GLY A 34 -37.67 19.49 -11.22
CA GLY A 34 -38.98 18.98 -11.60
C GLY A 34 -38.85 17.59 -12.17
N LEU A 35 -38.17 17.44 -13.31
CA LEU A 35 -37.88 16.13 -13.91
C LEU A 35 -36.76 15.38 -13.15
N ASN A 36 -35.62 16.02 -12.93
CA ASN A 36 -34.41 15.40 -12.36
C ASN A 36 -34.46 15.41 -10.83
N GLU A 37 -34.61 16.58 -10.22
CA GLU A 37 -34.81 16.73 -8.78
C GLU A 37 -36.27 16.97 -8.45
N LYS A 38 -36.83 16.15 -7.55
CA LYS A 38 -38.24 16.24 -7.13
C LYS A 38 -38.37 17.10 -5.88
N PRO A 39 -39.52 17.79 -5.68
CA PRO A 39 -39.74 18.66 -4.51
C PRO A 39 -39.51 18.00 -3.15
N ASP A 40 -39.83 16.72 -3.00
CA ASP A 40 -39.66 15.97 -1.76
C ASP A 40 -38.23 15.43 -1.53
N SER A 41 -37.35 15.57 -2.53
CA SER A 41 -35.99 15.03 -2.52
C SER A 41 -34.95 16.01 -3.08
N ALA A 42 -35.28 17.30 -3.16
CA ALA A 42 -34.38 18.32 -3.68
C ALA A 42 -33.13 18.46 -2.79
N THR A 43 -31.98 18.58 -3.42
CA THR A 43 -30.67 18.66 -2.78
C THR A 43 -29.87 19.87 -3.24
N SER A 44 -30.08 20.35 -4.46
CA SER A 44 -29.51 21.61 -4.92
C SER A 44 -30.28 22.80 -4.35
N GLU A 45 -29.55 23.86 -3.96
CA GLU A 45 -30.14 25.05 -3.34
C GLU A 45 -31.18 25.70 -4.26
N ALA A 46 -30.89 25.80 -5.56
CA ALA A 46 -31.81 26.34 -6.55
C ALA A 46 -33.16 25.61 -6.58
N CYS A 47 -33.15 24.26 -6.50
CA CYS A 47 -34.40 23.50 -6.47
C CYS A 47 -35.12 23.60 -5.12
N ILE A 48 -34.38 23.70 -4.01
CA ILE A 48 -34.96 23.94 -2.69
C ILE A 48 -35.70 25.28 -2.68
N ASP A 49 -35.08 26.34 -3.20
CA ASP A 49 -35.67 27.68 -3.33
C ASP A 49 -36.88 27.69 -4.26
N ALA A 50 -36.75 27.07 -5.44
CA ALA A 50 -37.83 26.98 -6.44
C ALA A 50 -39.10 26.33 -5.85
N PHE A 51 -38.95 25.33 -4.99
CA PHE A 51 -40.06 24.58 -4.41
C PHE A 51 -40.55 25.10 -3.06
N GLU A 52 -39.84 26.05 -2.43
CA GLU A 52 -40.15 26.54 -1.09
C GLU A 52 -41.61 27.00 -0.96
N ASN A 53 -42.09 27.72 -1.98
CA ASN A 53 -43.43 28.30 -1.99
C ASN A 53 -44.43 27.54 -2.88
N ASP A 54 -43.96 26.62 -3.73
CA ASP A 54 -44.83 25.82 -4.59
C ASP A 54 -44.27 24.42 -4.94
N ALA A 55 -44.12 23.59 -3.91
CA ALA A 55 -43.71 22.20 -4.08
C ALA A 55 -44.68 21.35 -4.93
N ASN A 56 -45.98 21.67 -4.94
CA ASN A 56 -46.93 20.92 -5.78
C ASN A 56 -46.76 21.27 -7.26
N GLY A 57 -46.52 22.55 -7.58
CA GLY A 57 -46.21 23.00 -8.93
C GLY A 57 -44.94 22.35 -9.48
N GLY A 58 -43.95 22.06 -8.63
CA GLY A 58 -42.75 21.31 -9.04
C GLY A 58 -43.01 19.93 -9.66
N TYR A 59 -44.14 19.28 -9.33
CA TYR A 59 -44.56 18.02 -9.99
C TYR A 59 -45.34 18.25 -11.30
N GLN A 60 -45.61 19.49 -11.68
CA GLN A 60 -46.24 19.90 -12.94
C GLN A 60 -45.20 20.47 -13.92
N PHE A 61 -43.95 20.00 -13.84
CA PHE A 61 -42.81 20.47 -14.63
C PHE A 61 -42.99 20.39 -16.15
N MET A 62 -43.85 19.49 -16.61
CA MET A 62 -44.17 19.31 -18.02
C MET A 62 -45.34 20.19 -18.49
N SER A 63 -45.95 20.98 -17.60
CA SER A 63 -47.21 21.71 -17.80
C SER A 63 -47.03 23.23 -17.79
N VAL A 64 -45.85 23.74 -18.16
CA VAL A 64 -45.64 25.18 -18.36
C VAL A 64 -46.14 25.54 -19.75
N LEU A 65 -47.43 25.91 -19.85
CA LEU A 65 -48.09 26.08 -21.13
C LEU A 65 -49.11 27.22 -21.18
N THR A 66 -49.37 27.69 -22.39
CA THR A 66 -50.44 28.64 -22.72
C THR A 66 -51.14 28.24 -24.03
N HIS A 67 -52.30 28.83 -24.30
CA HIS A 67 -52.97 28.79 -25.60
C HIS A 67 -52.88 30.16 -26.28
N ALA A 68 -51.70 30.47 -26.81
CA ALA A 68 -51.36 31.76 -27.42
C ALA A 68 -50.26 31.61 -28.49
N GLU A 69 -50.12 32.63 -29.33
CA GLU A 69 -49.11 32.71 -30.39
C GLU A 69 -47.67 32.87 -29.85
N GLY A 70 -47.49 32.95 -28.52
CA GLY A 70 -46.17 33.04 -27.88
C GLY A 70 -45.61 34.45 -27.87
N ARG A 71 -44.31 34.57 -27.57
CA ARG A 71 -43.63 35.85 -27.38
C ARG A 71 -43.61 36.72 -28.63
N GLU A 72 -43.38 36.15 -29.81
CA GLU A 72 -43.21 36.90 -31.06
C GLU A 72 -44.42 37.76 -31.40
N ASP A 73 -45.63 37.22 -31.18
CA ASP A 73 -46.89 37.88 -31.52
C ASP A 73 -47.63 38.48 -30.30
N ALA A 74 -47.03 38.40 -29.10
CA ALA A 74 -47.63 38.94 -27.89
C ALA A 74 -47.72 40.47 -27.92
N THR A 75 -48.95 41.00 -28.00
CA THR A 75 -49.20 42.45 -27.90
C THR A 75 -48.90 43.05 -26.51
N ILE A 76 -48.95 42.22 -25.48
CA ILE A 76 -48.55 42.51 -24.10
C ILE A 76 -47.79 41.28 -23.62
N LEU A 77 -46.52 41.47 -23.27
CA LEU A 77 -45.69 40.38 -22.75
C LEU A 77 -46.11 40.01 -21.32
N PRO A 78 -46.05 38.71 -20.95
CA PRO A 78 -46.37 38.25 -19.61
C PRO A 78 -45.41 38.80 -18.55
N GLU A 79 -45.83 38.81 -17.29
CA GLU A 79 -44.99 39.27 -16.19
C GLU A 79 -43.83 38.31 -15.92
N ASN A 80 -44.09 37.00 -16.00
CA ASN A 80 -43.14 35.95 -15.72
C ASN A 80 -42.51 35.41 -17.01
N VAL A 81 -41.18 35.35 -17.08
CA VAL A 81 -40.45 34.95 -18.30
C VAL A 81 -40.50 33.44 -18.50
N CYS A 82 -39.94 32.67 -17.56
CA CYS A 82 -39.76 31.22 -17.71
C CYS A 82 -41.10 30.48 -17.64
N GLY A 83 -42.01 30.99 -16.81
CA GLY A 83 -43.37 30.50 -16.70
C GLY A 83 -44.32 30.99 -17.79
N PHE A 84 -43.99 32.09 -18.48
CA PHE A 84 -44.83 32.75 -19.49
C PHE A 84 -46.29 32.98 -19.03
N ASP A 85 -46.49 33.33 -17.75
CA ASP A 85 -47.82 33.41 -17.11
C ASP A 85 -48.71 32.18 -17.39
N SER A 86 -48.10 30.99 -17.30
CA SER A 86 -48.73 29.69 -17.61
C SER A 86 -50.11 29.52 -16.98
N GLU A 87 -51.02 28.93 -17.76
CA GLU A 87 -52.40 28.66 -17.35
C GLU A 87 -52.48 27.69 -16.16
N THR A 88 -51.50 26.80 -16.03
CA THR A 88 -51.40 25.86 -14.89
C THR A 88 -51.29 26.60 -13.56
N TRP A 89 -50.69 27.80 -13.55
CA TRP A 89 -50.57 28.68 -12.39
C TRP A 89 -51.55 29.86 -12.41
N ASN A 90 -52.55 29.83 -13.28
CA ASN A 90 -53.52 30.92 -13.50
C ASN A 90 -52.83 32.28 -13.75
N GLY A 91 -51.72 32.30 -14.49
CA GLY A 91 -50.96 33.52 -14.77
C GLY A 91 -50.04 33.99 -13.65
N GLY A 92 -49.87 33.21 -12.58
CA GLY A 92 -48.90 33.48 -11.53
C GLY A 92 -47.49 32.99 -11.89
N ALA A 93 -46.51 33.42 -11.08
CA ALA A 93 -45.14 32.93 -11.14
C ALA A 93 -45.09 31.41 -10.93
N THR A 94 -44.31 30.73 -11.76
CA THR A 94 -44.02 29.30 -11.64
C THR A 94 -42.81 29.08 -10.72
N PRO A 95 -42.55 27.85 -10.26
CA PRO A 95 -41.32 27.53 -9.54
C PRO A 95 -40.04 27.97 -10.26
N TRP A 96 -40.06 28.05 -11.59
CA TRP A 96 -38.89 28.35 -12.42
C TRP A 96 -38.67 29.84 -12.70
N ASP A 97 -39.59 30.69 -12.23
CA ASP A 97 -39.45 32.15 -12.21
C ASP A 97 -38.79 32.65 -10.91
N VAL A 98 -38.58 31.77 -9.92
CA VAL A 98 -37.93 32.12 -8.66
C VAL A 98 -36.52 32.64 -8.91
N ALA A 99 -36.21 33.77 -8.30
CA ALA A 99 -34.85 34.33 -8.27
C ALA A 99 -34.00 33.51 -7.30
N THR A 100 -33.06 32.75 -7.85
CA THR A 100 -32.06 31.96 -7.13
C THR A 100 -30.87 31.71 -8.03
N ASP A 101 -29.80 31.12 -7.50
CA ASP A 101 -28.58 30.77 -8.22
C ASP A 101 -28.76 29.48 -9.01
N TRP A 102 -29.42 29.60 -10.17
CA TRP A 102 -29.74 28.45 -11.03
C TRP A 102 -28.47 27.80 -11.61
N PRO A 103 -28.35 26.46 -11.57
CA PRO A 103 -27.18 25.78 -12.13
C PRO A 103 -27.11 25.96 -13.65
N THR A 104 -25.91 26.25 -14.15
CA THR A 104 -25.66 26.46 -15.57
C THR A 104 -25.17 25.19 -16.27
N THR A 105 -25.51 25.07 -17.55
CA THR A 105 -24.85 24.13 -18.47
C THR A 105 -23.78 24.88 -19.26
N SER A 106 -22.58 24.30 -19.37
CA SER A 106 -21.47 24.88 -20.13
C SER A 106 -21.85 25.08 -21.61
N ALA A 107 -21.60 26.28 -22.14
CA ALA A 107 -21.93 26.61 -23.53
C ALA A 107 -20.80 27.37 -24.22
N THR A 108 -20.70 27.14 -25.54
CA THR A 108 -19.85 27.94 -26.43
C THR A 108 -20.67 28.44 -27.60
N ALA A 109 -20.29 29.59 -28.14
CA ALA A 109 -20.94 30.14 -29.34
C ALA A 109 -20.83 29.16 -30.51
N GLY A 110 -21.89 28.99 -31.30
CA GLY A 110 -21.92 28.06 -32.42
C GLY A 110 -23.11 27.13 -32.37
N GLU A 111 -22.95 25.93 -32.91
CA GLU A 111 -24.04 24.95 -33.00
C GLU A 111 -24.49 24.50 -31.60
N LEU A 112 -25.79 24.62 -31.33
CA LEU A 112 -26.45 24.14 -30.11
C LEU A 112 -27.63 23.26 -30.51
N GLU A 113 -27.65 22.02 -30.02
CA GLU A 113 -28.84 21.18 -30.10
C GLU A 113 -29.70 21.39 -28.87
N ILE A 114 -31.01 21.61 -29.06
CA ILE A 114 -32.00 21.70 -27.99
C ILE A 114 -33.00 20.56 -28.17
N VAL A 115 -33.14 19.71 -27.16
CA VAL A 115 -34.01 18.53 -27.18
C VAL A 115 -35.23 18.76 -26.32
N TRP A 116 -36.42 18.70 -26.93
CA TRP A 116 -37.70 18.67 -26.25
C TRP A 116 -38.16 17.23 -26.02
N ASP A 117 -38.41 16.86 -24.76
CA ASP A 117 -39.10 15.63 -24.39
C ASP A 117 -40.60 15.89 -24.28
N ILE A 118 -41.38 15.19 -25.10
CA ILE A 118 -42.83 15.36 -25.22
C ILE A 118 -43.59 14.09 -24.85
N GLN A 119 -42.97 13.18 -24.08
CA GLN A 119 -43.54 11.86 -23.75
C GLN A 119 -44.89 11.92 -23.02
N TRP A 120 -45.18 13.02 -22.33
CA TRP A 120 -46.44 13.23 -21.62
C TRP A 120 -47.55 13.83 -22.50
N GLY A 121 -47.22 14.21 -23.74
CA GLY A 121 -48.13 14.75 -24.75
C GLY A 121 -47.49 14.77 -26.13
N SER A 122 -47.53 13.64 -26.84
CA SER A 122 -46.80 13.43 -28.10
C SER A 122 -47.45 14.11 -29.31
N HIS A 123 -47.50 15.44 -29.29
CA HIS A 123 -48.12 16.31 -30.28
C HIS A 123 -47.29 16.49 -31.57
N PHE A 124 -46.81 15.40 -32.17
CA PHE A 124 -46.05 15.46 -33.42
C PHE A 124 -46.88 16.03 -34.57
N SER A 125 -48.13 15.57 -34.72
CA SER A 125 -48.95 15.84 -35.91
C SER A 125 -49.38 17.29 -36.09
N ASP A 126 -49.29 18.10 -35.03
CA ASP A 126 -49.71 19.49 -35.01
C ASP A 126 -48.69 20.42 -34.34
N THR A 127 -47.46 19.94 -34.13
CA THR A 127 -46.31 20.81 -33.86
C THR A 127 -46.07 21.71 -35.07
N GLU A 128 -45.89 23.00 -34.83
CA GLU A 128 -45.67 24.01 -35.86
C GLU A 128 -44.28 24.63 -35.78
N GLU A 129 -43.80 24.96 -34.58
CA GLU A 129 -42.58 25.77 -34.43
C GLU A 129 -41.85 25.60 -33.10
N PHE A 130 -40.58 25.98 -33.11
CA PHE A 130 -39.68 26.06 -31.97
C PHE A 130 -38.88 27.35 -32.02
N HIS A 131 -39.11 28.25 -31.05
CA HIS A 131 -38.47 29.57 -31.01
C HIS A 131 -37.63 29.73 -29.76
N TYR A 132 -36.46 30.37 -29.91
CA TYR A 132 -35.49 30.55 -28.83
C TYR A 132 -34.95 31.97 -28.79
N TRP A 133 -35.01 32.58 -27.61
CA TRP A 133 -34.42 33.88 -27.30
C TRP A 133 -33.33 33.71 -26.28
N ILE A 134 -32.30 34.55 -26.36
CA ILE A 134 -31.24 34.57 -25.36
C ILE A 134 -31.18 35.96 -24.74
N THR A 135 -30.78 36.01 -23.47
CA THR A 135 -30.41 37.27 -22.79
C THR A 135 -29.42 38.10 -23.60
N LYS A 136 -29.48 39.43 -23.48
CA LYS A 136 -28.62 40.40 -24.20
C LYS A 136 -27.14 40.17 -23.90
N ASP A 137 -26.27 40.71 -24.75
CA ASP A 137 -24.81 40.57 -24.60
C ASP A 137 -24.27 41.26 -23.35
N ASP A 138 -24.92 42.32 -22.89
CA ASP A 138 -24.60 43.08 -21.68
C ASP A 138 -25.38 42.64 -20.43
N PHE A 139 -26.16 41.55 -20.53
CA PHE A 139 -26.87 40.96 -19.41
C PHE A 139 -25.89 40.50 -18.33
N VAL A 140 -26.24 40.78 -17.07
CA VAL A 140 -25.52 40.29 -15.89
C VAL A 140 -26.54 39.60 -15.00
N PHE A 141 -26.35 38.30 -14.81
CA PHE A 141 -27.24 37.51 -13.97
C PHE A 141 -27.20 38.00 -12.51
N ASP A 142 -28.38 38.22 -11.93
CA ASP A 142 -28.57 38.56 -10.52
C ASP A 142 -29.53 37.54 -9.89
N SER A 143 -29.00 36.63 -9.09
CA SER A 143 -29.77 35.58 -8.41
C SER A 143 -30.78 36.11 -7.39
N SER A 144 -30.79 37.42 -7.11
CA SER A 144 -31.77 38.05 -6.22
C SER A 144 -32.96 38.69 -6.95
N GLN A 145 -32.93 38.76 -8.28
CA GLN A 145 -33.99 39.38 -9.09
C GLN A 145 -34.61 38.38 -10.08
N PRO A 146 -35.94 38.43 -10.30
CA PRO A 146 -36.56 37.64 -11.36
C PRO A 146 -36.13 38.18 -12.73
N LEU A 147 -36.11 37.30 -13.73
CA LEU A 147 -35.88 37.67 -15.12
C LEU A 147 -37.02 38.55 -15.65
N THR A 148 -36.68 39.46 -16.55
CA THR A 148 -37.63 40.33 -17.25
C THR A 148 -37.40 40.27 -18.76
N TRP A 149 -38.40 40.62 -19.56
CA TRP A 149 -38.22 40.65 -21.02
C TRP A 149 -37.23 41.70 -21.51
N ASP A 150 -36.94 42.73 -20.70
CA ASP A 150 -35.89 43.71 -20.99
C ASP A 150 -34.49 43.09 -20.94
N ASP A 151 -34.32 41.92 -20.31
CA ASP A 151 -33.05 41.19 -20.25
C ASP A 151 -32.75 40.42 -21.55
N PHE A 152 -33.75 40.20 -22.41
CA PHE A 152 -33.64 39.35 -23.60
C PHE A 152 -33.48 40.14 -24.90
N GLU A 153 -32.83 39.53 -25.89
CA GLU A 153 -32.88 40.02 -27.28
C GLU A 153 -34.33 40.15 -27.75
N GLU A 154 -34.62 41.17 -28.56
CA GLU A 154 -35.96 41.42 -29.08
C GLU A 154 -36.42 40.30 -30.03
N GLU A 155 -35.51 39.87 -30.91
CA GLU A 155 -35.75 38.82 -31.90
C GLU A 155 -35.21 37.47 -31.40
N PRO A 156 -35.82 36.34 -31.78
CA PRO A 156 -35.26 35.02 -31.48
C PRO A 156 -33.94 34.83 -32.23
N PHE A 157 -32.95 34.21 -31.57
CA PHE A 157 -31.71 33.82 -32.25
C PHE A 157 -31.90 32.57 -33.13
N CYS A 158 -33.00 31.83 -32.89
CA CYS A 158 -33.37 30.64 -33.63
C CYS A 158 -34.90 30.50 -33.64
N ALA A 159 -35.47 30.42 -34.85
CA ALA A 159 -36.90 30.24 -35.08
C ALA A 159 -37.07 29.18 -36.17
N GLU A 160 -37.53 27.98 -35.78
CA GLU A 160 -37.56 26.81 -36.65
C GLU A 160 -38.98 26.26 -36.78
N TYR A 161 -39.41 25.99 -38.01
CA TYR A 161 -40.75 25.49 -38.31
C TYR A 161 -40.75 24.00 -38.68
N TYR A 162 -41.74 23.26 -38.19
CA TYR A 162 -41.92 21.83 -38.40
C TYR A 162 -43.23 21.54 -39.15
N ASP A 163 -43.19 20.51 -40.00
CA ASP A 163 -44.34 19.99 -40.73
C ASP A 163 -44.32 18.46 -40.67
N ASP A 164 -45.26 17.83 -39.94
CA ASP A 164 -45.31 16.37 -39.79
C ASP A 164 -45.68 15.65 -41.10
N GLU A 165 -46.29 16.33 -42.07
CA GLU A 165 -46.53 15.77 -43.40
C GLU A 165 -45.22 15.69 -44.22
N ASN A 166 -44.24 16.52 -43.87
CA ASN A 166 -42.91 16.55 -44.48
C ASN A 166 -41.81 16.74 -43.41
N PRO A 167 -41.58 15.74 -42.55
CA PRO A 167 -40.77 15.88 -41.33
C PRO A 167 -39.28 16.11 -41.60
N THR A 168 -38.83 16.00 -42.86
CA THR A 168 -37.45 16.30 -43.27
C THR A 168 -37.34 17.60 -44.08
N ALA A 169 -38.40 18.42 -44.14
CA ALA A 169 -38.40 19.70 -44.83
C ALA A 169 -37.41 20.68 -44.21
N ASN A 170 -37.40 20.73 -42.88
CA ASN A 170 -36.48 21.52 -42.11
C ASN A 170 -35.35 20.62 -41.58
N PRO A 171 -34.12 20.74 -42.09
CA PRO A 171 -33.00 19.91 -41.62
C PRO A 171 -32.54 20.24 -40.20
N ASN A 172 -32.95 21.40 -39.65
CA ASN A 172 -32.62 21.81 -38.30
C ASN A 172 -33.60 21.23 -37.26
N ILE A 173 -34.59 20.45 -37.66
CA ILE A 173 -35.51 19.76 -36.74
C ILE A 173 -35.49 18.27 -37.03
N VAL A 174 -35.26 17.48 -35.98
CA VAL A 174 -35.36 16.02 -36.02
C VAL A 174 -36.46 15.57 -35.07
N ALA A 175 -37.54 15.00 -35.62
CA ALA A 175 -38.60 14.35 -34.85
C ALA A 175 -38.29 12.87 -34.62
N ASP A 176 -37.87 12.49 -33.41
CA ASP A 176 -37.70 11.09 -33.03
C ASP A 176 -38.98 10.56 -32.38
N LYS A 177 -39.85 9.97 -33.20
CA LYS A 177 -41.12 9.37 -32.74
C LYS A 177 -40.91 8.17 -31.82
N SER A 178 -39.73 7.57 -31.78
CA SER A 178 -39.42 6.43 -30.92
C SER A 178 -38.96 6.86 -29.53
N ALA A 179 -38.13 7.90 -29.46
CA ALA A 179 -37.73 8.55 -28.21
C ALA A 179 -38.80 9.51 -27.69
N VAL A 180 -39.77 9.88 -28.53
CA VAL A 180 -40.83 10.86 -28.23
C VAL A 180 -40.23 12.25 -27.97
N THR A 181 -39.28 12.63 -28.83
CA THR A 181 -38.54 13.89 -28.74
C THR A 181 -38.51 14.66 -30.05
N PHE A 182 -38.26 15.96 -29.92
CA PHE A 182 -37.80 16.82 -31.00
C PHE A 182 -36.41 17.34 -30.67
N THR A 183 -35.48 17.28 -31.62
CA THR A 183 -34.19 17.96 -31.53
C THR A 183 -34.15 19.10 -32.52
N THR A 184 -33.90 20.31 -32.05
CA THR A 184 -33.67 21.50 -32.88
C THR A 184 -32.21 21.90 -32.86
N THR A 185 -31.64 22.21 -34.02
CA THR A 185 -30.24 22.66 -34.14
C THR A 185 -30.20 24.15 -34.44
N CYS A 186 -29.60 24.93 -33.54
CA CYS A 186 -29.55 26.39 -33.59
C CYS A 186 -28.11 26.91 -33.62
N THR A 187 -27.91 28.15 -34.07
CA THR A 187 -26.61 28.85 -33.94
C THR A 187 -26.65 29.80 -32.75
N LEU A 188 -26.14 29.35 -31.62
CA LEU A 188 -26.05 30.10 -30.37
C LEU A 188 -25.12 31.31 -30.51
N PRO A 189 -25.59 32.54 -30.24
CA PRO A 189 -24.76 33.74 -30.25
C PRO A 189 -23.63 33.67 -29.22
N ALA A 190 -22.54 34.39 -29.49
CA ALA A 190 -21.47 34.54 -28.52
C ALA A 190 -21.92 35.37 -27.31
N ARG A 191 -21.50 34.92 -26.13
CA ARG A 191 -21.83 35.46 -24.82
C ARG A 191 -20.66 35.27 -23.85
N ASN A 192 -20.74 35.88 -22.68
CA ASN A 192 -19.75 35.74 -21.61
C ASN A 192 -20.43 35.87 -20.24
N GLY A 193 -20.16 34.94 -19.33
CA GLY A 193 -20.82 34.79 -18.05
C GLY A 193 -22.09 33.93 -18.12
N HIS A 194 -22.93 34.05 -17.10
CA HIS A 194 -24.24 33.38 -17.01
C HIS A 194 -25.29 34.07 -17.88
N HIS A 195 -25.84 33.32 -18.83
CA HIS A 195 -26.94 33.75 -19.69
C HIS A 195 -28.10 32.77 -19.66
N VAL A 196 -29.30 33.26 -19.96
CA VAL A 196 -30.50 32.43 -20.01
C VAL A 196 -31.04 32.38 -21.44
N VAL A 197 -31.37 31.17 -21.89
CA VAL A 197 -32.15 30.92 -23.11
C VAL A 197 -33.59 30.65 -22.71
N TYR A 198 -34.52 31.42 -23.26
CA TYR A 198 -35.95 31.16 -23.17
C TYR A 198 -36.39 30.42 -24.44
N GLY A 199 -37.10 29.31 -24.30
CA GLY A 199 -37.55 28.46 -25.40
C GLY A 199 -39.05 28.22 -25.41
N GLU A 200 -39.60 28.15 -26.61
CA GLU A 200 -41.00 27.84 -26.89
C GLU A 200 -41.13 26.65 -27.82
N TRP A 201 -42.10 25.78 -27.56
CA TRP A 201 -42.59 24.77 -28.50
C TRP A 201 -44.08 25.03 -28.77
N GLY A 202 -44.40 25.43 -30.00
CA GLY A 202 -45.75 25.83 -30.42
C GLY A 202 -46.46 24.79 -31.26
N ARG A 203 -47.75 24.59 -30.98
CA ARG A 203 -48.70 23.86 -31.83
C ARG A 203 -49.52 24.83 -32.67
N ASN A 204 -50.05 24.32 -33.77
CA ASN A 204 -50.74 25.12 -34.77
C ASN A 204 -52.02 25.83 -34.30
N GLU A 205 -52.56 26.66 -35.20
CA GLU A 205 -53.73 27.53 -35.00
C GLU A 205 -55.01 26.83 -34.47
N TRP A 206 -55.08 25.51 -34.50
CA TRP A 206 -56.23 24.77 -33.98
C TRP A 206 -56.30 24.80 -32.45
N THR A 207 -55.15 24.88 -31.78
CA THR A 207 -55.08 25.01 -30.32
C THR A 207 -54.29 26.22 -29.87
N TYR A 208 -53.27 26.65 -30.63
CA TYR A 208 -52.22 27.57 -30.15
C TYR A 208 -51.58 27.10 -28.84
N GLU A 209 -51.68 25.80 -28.52
CA GLU A 209 -51.07 25.28 -27.28
C GLU A 209 -49.55 25.35 -27.42
N ARG A 210 -48.90 25.99 -26.46
CA ARG A 210 -47.48 26.29 -26.48
C ARG A 210 -46.85 25.98 -25.14
N PHE A 211 -45.66 25.40 -25.16
CA PHE A 211 -44.90 25.05 -23.97
C PHE A 211 -43.70 25.97 -23.83
N HIS A 212 -43.32 26.26 -22.59
CA HIS A 212 -42.29 27.25 -22.28
C HIS A 212 -41.25 26.70 -21.30
N GLY A 213 -40.03 27.24 -21.36
CA GLY A 213 -39.00 26.95 -20.38
C GLY A 213 -37.77 27.85 -20.53
N CYS A 214 -36.94 27.87 -19.50
CA CYS A 214 -35.65 28.56 -19.49
C CYS A 214 -34.51 27.55 -19.33
N ILE A 215 -33.40 27.77 -20.02
CA ILE A 215 -32.13 27.04 -19.88
C ILE A 215 -31.09 28.04 -19.40
N ASP A 216 -30.40 27.73 -18.31
CA ASP A 216 -29.28 28.53 -17.80
C ASP A 216 -27.97 28.01 -18.40
N LEU A 217 -27.23 28.89 -19.07
CA LEU A 217 -25.99 28.59 -19.79
C LEU A 217 -24.83 29.42 -19.25
N GLY A 218 -23.68 28.76 -19.03
CA GLY A 218 -22.43 29.40 -18.63
C GLY A 218 -21.49 29.53 -19.82
N PHE A 219 -21.12 30.77 -20.17
CA PHE A 219 -20.17 31.07 -21.25
C PHE A 219 -18.87 31.63 -20.67
N GLY A 220 -17.70 31.13 -21.11
CA GLY A 220 -16.41 31.69 -20.67
C GLY A 220 -16.13 31.47 -19.17
N GLU A 221 -15.52 32.47 -18.52
CA GLU A 221 -14.88 32.39 -17.19
C GLU A 221 -15.80 32.00 -16.00
N ASP A 222 -17.13 31.92 -16.18
CA ASP A 222 -18.07 31.45 -15.14
C ASP A 222 -18.35 29.93 -15.18
N ASN A 223 -17.75 29.19 -16.13
CA ASN A 223 -17.82 27.73 -16.20
C ASN A 223 -16.42 27.12 -16.09
N LEU A 224 -15.70 27.49 -15.05
CA LEU A 224 -14.46 26.83 -14.69
C LEU A 224 -14.81 25.72 -13.69
N VAL A 225 -14.52 24.46 -14.00
CA VAL A 225 -14.61 23.36 -13.02
C VAL A 225 -13.25 23.23 -12.34
N PRO A 226 -13.16 23.34 -10.99
CA PRO A 226 -11.88 23.21 -10.34
C PRO A 226 -11.27 21.83 -10.63
N PRO A 227 -9.96 21.73 -10.82
CA PRO A 227 -9.32 20.46 -11.10
C PRO A 227 -9.47 19.52 -9.89
N THR A 228 -9.28 18.23 -10.11
CA THR A 228 -9.32 17.21 -9.05
C THR A 228 -7.93 16.63 -8.82
N ALA A 229 -7.42 16.73 -7.59
CA ALA A 229 -6.23 16.01 -7.15
C ALA A 229 -6.58 14.59 -6.68
N GLU A 230 -5.75 13.60 -7.01
CA GLU A 230 -6.00 12.20 -6.67
C GLU A 230 -5.08 11.71 -5.53
N SER A 231 -5.60 10.89 -4.62
CA SER A 231 -4.77 10.29 -3.56
C SER A 231 -3.80 9.26 -4.15
N VAL A 232 -2.57 9.23 -3.61
CA VAL A 232 -1.52 8.32 -4.06
C VAL A 232 -1.06 7.45 -2.88
N GLU A 233 -0.84 6.17 -3.11
CA GLU A 233 -0.26 5.26 -2.12
C GLU A 233 1.12 4.80 -2.56
N VAL A 234 2.09 4.87 -1.65
CA VAL A 234 3.49 4.50 -1.88
C VAL A 234 3.97 3.60 -0.76
N THR A 235 4.69 2.54 -1.11
CA THR A 235 5.35 1.65 -0.14
C THR A 235 6.84 1.59 -0.45
N LEU A 236 7.65 1.67 0.61
CA LEU A 236 9.11 1.57 0.53
C LEU A 236 9.65 0.87 1.78
N ASP A 237 10.90 0.44 1.70
CA ASP A 237 11.60 -0.15 2.83
C ASP A 237 12.27 0.95 3.69
N GLN A 238 12.43 0.71 4.98
CA GLN A 238 13.16 1.59 5.90
C GLN A 238 14.55 1.94 5.34
N ASP A 239 14.98 3.18 5.54
CA ASP A 239 16.25 3.75 5.03
C ASP A 239 16.41 3.75 3.49
N SER A 240 15.35 3.44 2.73
CA SER A 240 15.31 3.61 1.26
C SER A 240 14.62 4.92 0.86
N SER A 241 14.54 5.22 -0.44
CA SER A 241 13.80 6.39 -0.95
C SER A 241 12.91 5.98 -2.10
N ALA A 242 11.77 6.65 -2.26
CA ALA A 242 10.79 6.37 -3.30
C ALA A 242 10.50 7.61 -4.14
N GLU A 243 10.40 7.42 -5.45
CA GLU A 243 9.86 8.43 -6.35
C GLU A 243 8.32 8.38 -6.30
N ILE A 244 7.71 9.55 -6.18
CA ILE A 244 6.28 9.78 -6.04
C ILE A 244 5.86 10.68 -7.20
N THR A 245 4.89 10.22 -7.99
CA THR A 245 4.24 11.04 -9.00
C THR A 245 2.87 11.47 -8.49
N LEU A 246 2.66 12.77 -8.35
CA LEU A 246 1.38 13.38 -8.00
C LEU A 246 0.44 13.33 -9.21
N LEU A 247 -0.85 13.11 -8.94
CA LEU A 247 -1.86 12.86 -9.95
C LEU A 247 -2.98 13.90 -9.86
N GLY A 248 -3.48 14.30 -11.00
CA GLY A 248 -4.67 15.14 -11.05
C GLY A 248 -5.29 15.12 -12.42
N THR A 249 -6.58 15.44 -12.45
CA THR A 249 -7.38 15.54 -13.67
C THR A 249 -8.14 16.85 -13.68
N ASP A 250 -8.51 17.28 -14.88
CA ASP A 250 -9.25 18.49 -15.14
C ASP A 250 -10.14 18.24 -16.36
N SER A 251 -11.42 18.58 -16.25
CA SER A 251 -12.45 18.27 -17.24
C SER A 251 -12.53 19.29 -18.38
N ASP A 252 -12.11 20.52 -18.11
CA ASP A 252 -12.29 21.69 -18.95
C ASP A 252 -10.98 22.49 -19.12
N GLY A 253 -9.95 22.17 -18.34
CA GLY A 253 -8.62 22.74 -18.46
C GLY A 253 -7.48 21.72 -18.48
N THR A 254 -6.30 22.20 -18.08
CA THR A 254 -5.04 21.48 -17.97
C THR A 254 -4.33 21.93 -16.70
N ILE A 255 -3.83 20.98 -15.92
CA ILE A 255 -3.08 21.28 -14.70
C ILE A 255 -1.77 22.01 -15.03
N THR A 256 -1.57 23.16 -14.40
CA THR A 256 -0.37 24.00 -14.56
C THR A 256 0.55 23.97 -13.35
N LEU A 257 0.04 23.65 -12.15
CA LEU A 257 0.80 23.68 -10.91
C LEU A 257 0.39 22.55 -9.96
N TYR A 258 1.37 22.00 -9.26
CA TYR A 258 1.19 21.09 -8.12
C TYR A 258 1.80 21.76 -6.88
N SER A 259 1.02 21.89 -5.81
CA SER A 259 1.41 22.60 -4.59
C SER A 259 1.38 21.65 -3.39
N ILE A 260 2.49 21.55 -2.66
CA ILE A 260 2.54 20.82 -1.39
C ILE A 260 1.92 21.71 -0.30
N GLU A 261 0.87 21.22 0.34
CA GLU A 261 0.10 21.96 1.36
C GLU A 261 0.57 21.64 2.77
N THR A 262 0.89 20.36 3.02
CA THR A 262 1.50 19.91 4.27
C THR A 262 2.69 19.04 3.93
N GLU A 263 3.78 19.18 4.68
CA GLU A 263 4.97 18.34 4.55
C GLU A 263 4.80 17.04 5.35
N PRO A 264 5.48 15.94 4.95
CA PRO A 264 5.55 14.75 5.77
C PRO A 264 6.23 15.02 7.12
N THR A 265 5.89 14.24 8.14
CA THR A 265 6.41 14.44 9.51
C THR A 265 7.55 13.50 9.86
N GLN A 266 7.69 12.39 9.14
CA GLN A 266 8.66 11.32 9.39
C GLN A 266 9.65 11.16 8.24
N GLY A 267 9.75 12.17 7.35
CA GLY A 267 10.68 12.19 6.23
C GLY A 267 10.82 13.57 5.62
N THR A 268 11.44 13.62 4.43
CA THR A 268 11.63 14.83 3.64
C THR A 268 11.25 14.58 2.19
N LEU A 269 10.70 15.61 1.53
CA LEU A 269 10.45 15.61 0.09
C LEU A 269 11.51 16.44 -0.63
N ALA A 270 12.01 15.93 -1.75
CA ALA A 270 12.88 16.66 -2.67
C ALA A 270 12.35 16.49 -4.09
N GLY A 271 12.02 17.60 -4.76
CA GLY A 271 11.44 17.57 -6.11
C GLY A 271 10.72 18.86 -6.46
N SER A 272 10.02 18.85 -7.59
CA SER A 272 9.23 19.98 -8.08
C SER A 272 8.22 19.52 -9.11
N GLY A 273 7.16 20.30 -9.32
CA GLY A 273 6.10 19.92 -10.26
C GLY A 273 5.33 18.71 -9.73
N ASN A 274 5.10 17.71 -10.57
CA ASN A 274 4.36 16.51 -10.19
C ASN A 274 5.25 15.34 -9.74
N THR A 275 6.57 15.50 -9.63
CA THR A 275 7.47 14.41 -9.23
C THR A 275 8.33 14.81 -8.04
N TYR A 276 8.28 13.97 -7.00
CA TYR A 276 9.05 14.14 -5.76
C TYR A 276 9.74 12.84 -5.37
N VAL A 277 10.89 12.95 -4.71
CA VAL A 277 11.54 11.84 -4.00
C VAL A 277 11.27 12.01 -2.51
N TYR A 278 10.68 10.98 -1.90
CA TYR A 278 10.53 10.89 -0.46
C TYR A 278 11.68 10.08 0.15
N THR A 279 12.30 10.64 1.19
CA THR A 279 13.31 9.97 2.01
C THR A 279 12.84 10.02 3.48
N PRO A 280 12.59 8.87 4.13
CA PRO A 280 12.20 8.80 5.54
C PRO A 280 13.36 9.22 6.46
N GLN A 281 13.04 9.60 7.69
CA GLN A 281 14.03 9.75 8.75
C GLN A 281 14.72 8.41 8.99
N SER A 282 16.03 8.45 9.24
CA SER A 282 16.81 7.22 9.39
C SER A 282 16.25 6.35 10.53
N GLY A 283 16.08 5.06 10.25
CA GLY A 283 15.50 4.10 11.19
C GLY A 283 13.99 4.25 11.43
N PHE A 284 13.28 5.15 10.76
CA PHE A 284 11.82 5.23 10.86
C PHE A 284 11.13 4.09 10.08
N TYR A 285 10.10 3.49 10.66
CA TYR A 285 9.17 2.58 10.00
C TYR A 285 7.75 2.88 10.50
N GLY A 286 6.75 2.61 9.66
CA GLY A 286 5.36 2.95 9.95
C GLY A 286 4.71 3.74 8.82
N ILE A 287 3.80 4.65 9.16
CA ILE A 287 3.04 5.44 8.20
C ILE A 287 3.49 6.90 8.29
N ASP A 288 3.65 7.54 7.14
CA ASP A 288 3.77 8.98 6.99
C ASP A 288 2.81 9.46 5.91
N SER A 289 2.57 10.76 5.85
CA SER A 289 1.67 11.32 4.84
C SER A 289 1.93 12.79 4.63
N PHE A 290 1.58 13.27 3.44
CA PHE A 290 1.58 14.68 3.11
C PHE A 290 0.38 14.98 2.21
N THR A 291 -0.05 16.24 2.15
CA THR A 291 -1.18 16.66 1.31
C THR A 291 -0.74 17.63 0.23
N TYR A 292 -1.41 17.60 -0.90
CA TYR A 292 -1.15 18.50 -2.02
C TYR A 292 -2.45 18.94 -2.69
N SER A 293 -2.38 20.04 -3.42
CA SER A 293 -3.43 20.54 -4.32
C SER A 293 -2.87 20.69 -5.74
N VAL A 294 -3.77 20.77 -6.72
CA VAL A 294 -3.43 21.09 -8.11
C VAL A 294 -4.16 22.35 -8.56
N THR A 295 -3.51 23.15 -9.41
CA THR A 295 -4.09 24.35 -10.03
C THR A 295 -4.06 24.21 -11.55
N ASP A 296 -5.14 24.59 -12.21
CA ASP A 296 -5.31 24.51 -13.67
C ASP A 296 -4.80 25.77 -14.42
N ASN A 297 -5.03 25.85 -15.74
CA ASN A 297 -4.69 27.01 -16.56
C ASN A 297 -5.65 28.19 -16.38
N ASP A 298 -6.73 28.00 -15.64
CA ASP A 298 -7.75 28.99 -15.34
C ASP A 298 -7.62 29.53 -13.90
N ASN A 299 -6.55 29.11 -13.20
CA ASN A 299 -6.19 29.46 -11.83
C ASN A 299 -7.17 28.96 -10.75
N GLN A 300 -7.93 27.90 -11.03
CA GLN A 300 -8.70 27.22 -10.00
C GLN A 300 -7.88 26.14 -9.31
N THR A 301 -8.13 25.97 -8.01
CA THR A 301 -7.38 25.04 -7.16
C THR A 301 -8.28 23.94 -6.64
N SER A 302 -7.80 22.70 -6.73
CA SER A 302 -8.50 21.52 -6.24
C SER A 302 -8.69 21.52 -4.72
N ALA A 303 -9.60 20.67 -4.24
CA ALA A 303 -9.52 20.17 -2.87
C ALA A 303 -8.18 19.42 -2.66
N THR A 304 -7.73 19.33 -1.41
CA THR A 304 -6.46 18.65 -1.10
C THR A 304 -6.59 17.13 -1.21
N ALA A 305 -5.65 16.49 -1.89
CA ALA A 305 -5.47 15.05 -1.88
C ALA A 305 -4.36 14.64 -0.90
N THR A 306 -4.40 13.39 -0.44
CA THR A 306 -3.40 12.84 0.49
C THR A 306 -2.53 11.83 -0.23
N VAL A 307 -1.22 11.94 -0.02
CA VAL A 307 -0.27 10.87 -0.34
C VAL A 307 -0.02 10.07 0.93
N TYR A 308 -0.35 8.78 0.89
CA TYR A 308 -0.12 7.83 1.98
C TYR A 308 1.18 7.07 1.73
N ILE A 309 2.08 7.08 2.71
CA ILE A 309 3.39 6.45 2.60
C ILE A 309 3.50 5.38 3.68
N THR A 310 3.71 4.12 3.26
CA THR A 310 3.97 2.99 4.15
C THR A 310 5.44 2.60 4.09
N ILE A 311 6.16 2.78 5.20
CA ILE A 311 7.56 2.40 5.35
C ILE A 311 7.61 1.04 6.05
N ASN A 312 8.02 0.00 5.32
CA ASN A 312 8.20 -1.33 5.87
C ASN A 312 9.40 -1.34 6.82
N ASN A 313 9.22 -1.98 7.97
CA ASN A 313 10.35 -2.26 8.85
C ASN A 313 11.23 -3.34 8.20
N THR A 314 12.45 -2.97 7.82
CA THR A 314 13.48 -3.94 7.41
C THR A 314 14.43 -4.29 8.57
N GLY A 315 14.12 -3.83 9.80
CA GLY A 315 14.94 -3.91 11.00
C GLY A 315 15.15 -5.32 11.57
N ASN A 316 15.77 -6.17 10.76
CA ASN A 316 16.43 -7.40 11.19
C ASN A 316 17.70 -7.54 10.33
N SER A 317 18.86 -7.34 10.95
CA SER A 317 20.15 -7.60 10.31
C SER A 317 20.47 -9.09 10.44
N ALA A 318 21.21 -9.69 9.50
CA ALA A 318 21.65 -11.06 9.72
C ALA A 318 22.65 -11.10 10.90
N PRO A 319 22.58 -12.10 11.78
CA PRO A 319 23.47 -12.18 12.94
C PRO A 319 24.92 -12.40 12.47
N VAL A 320 25.88 -11.95 13.27
CA VAL A 320 27.31 -12.20 13.06
C VAL A 320 27.69 -13.45 13.84
N ALA A 321 28.02 -14.53 13.14
CA ALA A 321 28.56 -15.73 13.74
C ALA A 321 29.99 -15.49 14.25
N ASP A 322 30.29 -15.94 15.46
CA ASP A 322 31.64 -15.95 16.06
C ASP A 322 31.91 -17.33 16.65
N LEU A 323 32.79 -18.07 15.97
CA LEU A 323 33.14 -19.45 16.23
C LEU A 323 34.50 -19.53 16.93
N ILE A 324 34.51 -20.04 18.15
CA ILE A 324 35.73 -20.47 18.83
C ILE A 324 35.70 -21.98 19.08
N TYR A 325 36.88 -22.59 19.10
CA TYR A 325 37.01 -24.03 19.34
C TYR A 325 38.28 -24.37 20.11
N SER A 326 38.25 -25.52 20.76
CA SER A 326 39.42 -26.18 21.34
C SER A 326 39.45 -27.64 20.89
N LYS A 327 40.63 -28.25 20.95
CA LYS A 327 40.83 -29.63 20.49
C LYS A 327 41.67 -30.43 21.48
N SER A 328 41.36 -31.73 21.58
CA SER A 328 42.12 -32.73 22.31
C SER A 328 42.07 -34.04 21.53
N GLY A 329 43.17 -34.37 20.85
CA GLY A 329 43.21 -35.53 19.97
C GLY A 329 42.24 -35.41 18.80
N LEU A 330 41.37 -36.40 18.67
CA LEU A 330 40.29 -36.47 17.67
C LEU A 330 39.01 -35.74 18.10
N THR A 331 38.95 -35.23 19.33
CA THR A 331 37.77 -34.54 19.85
C THR A 331 37.95 -33.03 19.79
N ILE A 332 36.92 -32.33 19.34
CA ILE A 332 36.81 -30.88 19.39
C ILE A 332 35.64 -30.47 20.28
N SER A 333 35.80 -29.32 20.93
CA SER A 333 34.73 -28.61 21.63
C SER A 333 34.56 -27.26 20.94
N VAL A 334 33.34 -26.95 20.52
CA VAL A 334 32.98 -25.73 19.79
C VAL A 334 32.05 -24.86 20.64
N ASP A 335 32.19 -23.55 20.50
CA ASP A 335 31.43 -22.54 21.24
C ASP A 335 31.13 -21.36 20.31
N GLY A 336 29.84 -21.04 20.19
CA GLY A 336 29.31 -19.96 19.36
C GLY A 336 28.82 -18.76 20.17
N SER A 337 29.02 -18.73 21.49
CA SER A 337 28.46 -17.71 22.40
C SER A 337 28.97 -16.29 22.17
N GLY A 338 30.03 -16.11 21.36
CA GLY A 338 30.48 -14.79 20.91
C GLY A 338 29.62 -14.18 19.80
N SER A 339 28.71 -14.96 19.21
CA SER A 339 27.85 -14.50 18.11
C SER A 339 26.94 -13.38 18.59
N SER A 340 26.64 -12.45 17.69
CA SER A 340 25.88 -11.24 18.04
C SER A 340 24.83 -10.90 17.00
N ASP A 341 23.77 -10.27 17.48
CA ASP A 341 22.72 -9.69 16.66
C ASP A 341 22.68 -8.18 16.90
N ALA A 342 22.48 -7.40 15.84
CA ALA A 342 22.52 -5.93 15.93
C ALA A 342 21.27 -5.38 16.64
N GLU A 343 20.15 -6.09 16.54
CA GLU A 343 18.85 -5.75 17.11
C GLU A 343 18.63 -6.41 18.48
N GLY A 344 19.50 -7.36 18.86
CA GLY A 344 19.49 -8.05 20.15
C GLY A 344 18.52 -9.23 20.19
N ASP A 345 18.16 -9.78 19.03
CA ASP A 345 17.26 -10.92 18.91
C ASP A 345 17.87 -12.22 19.45
N ALA A 346 16.99 -13.15 19.85
CA ALA A 346 17.41 -14.42 20.42
C ALA A 346 17.98 -15.35 19.35
N LEU A 347 19.22 -15.80 19.55
CA LEU A 347 19.95 -16.61 18.57
C LEU A 347 19.73 -18.11 18.74
N SER A 348 19.64 -18.80 17.60
CA SER A 348 19.70 -20.26 17.50
C SER A 348 20.94 -20.69 16.72
N TYR A 349 21.53 -21.82 17.11
CA TYR A 349 22.85 -22.25 16.66
C TYR A 349 22.80 -23.66 16.08
N SER A 350 23.39 -23.85 14.90
CA SER A 350 23.62 -25.17 14.30
C SER A 350 25.06 -25.33 13.82
N TRP A 351 25.55 -26.56 13.93
CA TRP A 351 26.93 -26.95 13.65
C TRP A 351 26.95 -28.00 12.55
N ASP A 352 27.81 -27.81 11.55
CA ASP A 352 28.24 -28.85 10.60
C ASP A 352 29.73 -29.10 10.84
N PHE A 353 30.10 -30.33 11.19
CA PHE A 353 31.48 -30.69 11.53
C PHE A 353 32.35 -31.05 10.32
N GLY A 354 31.81 -30.99 9.09
CA GLY A 354 32.56 -31.24 7.85
C GLY A 354 32.80 -32.71 7.54
N ASP A 355 32.32 -33.63 8.37
CA ASP A 355 32.37 -35.09 8.16
C ASP A 355 30.98 -35.71 7.94
N GLY A 356 29.96 -34.87 7.77
CA GLY A 356 28.55 -35.26 7.62
C GLY A 356 27.79 -35.41 8.94
N SER A 357 28.41 -35.12 10.08
CA SER A 357 27.73 -35.00 11.37
C SER A 357 27.34 -33.55 11.69
N TYR A 358 26.26 -33.40 12.47
CA TYR A 358 25.66 -32.10 12.81
C TYR A 358 25.26 -32.04 14.28
N ALA A 359 25.21 -30.84 14.83
CA ALA A 359 24.68 -30.58 16.17
C ALA A 359 23.88 -29.27 16.22
N ILE A 360 23.14 -29.08 17.31
CA ILE A 360 22.35 -27.88 17.62
C ILE A 360 22.65 -27.45 19.05
N GLY A 361 22.61 -26.14 19.29
CA GLY A 361 22.91 -25.54 20.59
C GLY A 361 24.16 -24.65 20.56
N GLU A 362 24.24 -23.72 21.50
CA GLU A 362 25.30 -22.69 21.56
C GLU A 362 26.71 -23.27 21.72
N THR A 363 26.85 -24.42 22.38
CA THR A 363 28.10 -25.17 22.50
C THR A 363 27.88 -26.63 22.13
N SER A 364 28.93 -27.31 21.66
CA SER A 364 28.87 -28.74 21.35
C SER A 364 30.25 -29.40 21.42
N THR A 365 30.27 -30.74 21.37
CA THR A 365 31.50 -31.54 21.28
C THR A 365 31.33 -32.59 20.20
N HIS A 366 32.38 -32.80 19.40
CA HIS A 366 32.40 -33.83 18.35
C HIS A 366 33.72 -34.58 18.34
N THR A 367 33.67 -35.88 18.04
CA THR A 367 34.85 -36.75 17.94
C THR A 367 34.93 -37.35 16.56
N TYR A 368 36.00 -37.02 15.83
CA TYR A 368 36.25 -37.54 14.49
C TYR A 368 36.73 -38.99 14.55
N SER A 369 36.34 -39.78 13.55
CA SER A 369 36.76 -41.18 13.42
C SER A 369 38.15 -41.34 12.81
N THR A 370 38.72 -40.29 12.22
CA THR A 370 40.03 -40.31 11.55
C THR A 370 40.72 -38.96 11.74
N ALA A 371 42.05 -38.98 11.86
CA ALA A 371 42.85 -37.75 11.85
C ALA A 371 42.78 -37.06 10.48
N GLY A 372 42.65 -35.74 10.46
CA GLY A 372 42.43 -35.00 9.22
C GLY A 372 42.12 -33.53 9.48
N SER A 373 41.91 -32.78 8.40
CA SER A 373 41.40 -31.41 8.44
C SER A 373 39.94 -31.40 8.01
N TYR A 374 39.10 -30.72 8.78
CA TYR A 374 37.65 -30.63 8.59
C TYR A 374 37.22 -29.16 8.64
N ASP A 375 36.39 -28.75 7.69
CA ASP A 375 35.81 -27.40 7.71
C ASP A 375 34.56 -27.43 8.59
N VAL A 376 34.67 -26.83 9.77
CA VAL A 376 33.57 -26.73 10.73
C VAL A 376 32.82 -25.44 10.46
N THR A 377 31.50 -25.55 10.25
CA THR A 377 30.62 -24.40 9.97
C THR A 377 29.67 -24.17 11.14
N LEU A 378 29.68 -22.95 11.68
CA LEU A 378 28.64 -22.44 12.57
C LEU A 378 27.61 -21.69 11.72
N THR A 379 26.32 -22.00 11.88
CA THR A 379 25.22 -21.17 11.40
C THR A 379 24.43 -20.64 12.58
N VAL A 380 24.22 -19.32 12.60
CA VAL A 380 23.45 -18.62 13.63
C VAL A 380 22.22 -18.02 12.97
N ASN A 381 21.04 -18.18 13.57
CA ASN A 381 19.77 -17.65 13.06
C ASN A 381 19.01 -16.90 14.16
N ASP A 382 18.53 -15.71 13.84
CA ASP A 382 17.80 -14.77 14.72
C ASP A 382 16.27 -15.01 14.71
N GLY A 383 15.78 -15.99 13.96
CA GLY A 383 14.36 -16.26 13.70
C GLY A 383 13.88 -15.84 12.30
N ALA A 384 14.68 -15.07 11.56
CA ALA A 384 14.38 -14.55 10.23
C ALA A 384 15.55 -14.74 9.24
N LEU A 385 16.75 -14.29 9.58
CA LEU A 385 17.97 -14.34 8.77
C LEU A 385 19.06 -15.20 9.44
N SER A 386 20.11 -15.52 8.68
CA SER A 386 21.24 -16.33 9.16
C SER A 386 22.59 -15.76 8.79
N GLY A 387 23.53 -15.85 9.72
CA GLY A 387 24.96 -15.65 9.50
C GLY A 387 25.72 -16.97 9.64
N THR A 388 26.86 -17.08 8.96
CA THR A 388 27.72 -18.26 9.02
C THR A 388 29.18 -17.90 9.20
N GLU A 389 29.90 -18.75 9.91
CA GLU A 389 31.37 -18.73 9.98
C GLU A 389 31.91 -20.14 9.74
N VAL A 390 33.02 -20.23 9.01
CA VAL A 390 33.68 -21.49 8.69
C VAL A 390 35.12 -21.45 9.17
N VAL A 391 35.53 -22.46 9.93
CA VAL A 391 36.91 -22.62 10.41
C VAL A 391 37.44 -24.00 10.06
N SER A 392 38.63 -24.06 9.47
CA SER A 392 39.29 -25.33 9.15
C SER A 392 40.03 -25.86 10.39
N VAL A 393 39.60 -27.01 10.90
CA VAL A 393 40.12 -27.64 12.11
C VAL A 393 40.90 -28.90 11.75
N SER A 394 42.19 -28.92 12.07
CA SER A 394 43.01 -30.13 11.94
C SER A 394 43.09 -30.89 13.27
N VAL A 395 42.56 -32.11 13.29
CA VAL A 395 42.61 -33.05 14.42
C VAL A 395 43.63 -34.15 14.18
N THR A 396 44.28 -34.60 15.26
CA THR A 396 45.35 -35.59 15.23
C THR A 396 45.05 -36.69 16.23
N ASP A 397 45.34 -37.93 15.90
CA ASP A 397 45.20 -39.02 16.86
C ASP A 397 46.34 -38.95 17.91
N THR A 398 46.06 -38.40 19.08
CA THR A 398 47.03 -38.25 20.17
C THR A 398 47.32 -39.56 20.91
N LEU A 399 46.63 -40.68 20.58
CA LEU A 399 47.03 -42.00 21.07
C LEU A 399 48.35 -42.49 20.44
N ALA A 400 48.84 -41.79 19.41
CA ALA A 400 50.18 -41.95 18.84
C ALA A 400 51.35 -41.68 19.80
N SER A 401 51.11 -41.18 21.03
CA SER A 401 52.12 -40.97 22.08
C SER A 401 51.67 -41.54 23.44
N SER A 402 51.04 -42.72 23.44
CA SER A 402 50.78 -43.46 24.69
C SER A 402 51.95 -44.40 24.97
N SER A 403 52.76 -44.09 25.97
CA SER A 403 53.62 -45.09 26.62
C SER A 403 52.96 -45.60 27.88
N GLU A 404 53.15 -46.88 28.18
CA GLU A 404 52.68 -47.53 29.40
C GLU A 404 53.88 -48.01 30.19
N CYS A 405 53.87 -47.81 31.50
CA CYS A 405 54.95 -48.25 32.37
C CYS A 405 54.43 -49.15 33.48
N GLU A 406 55.18 -50.22 33.77
CA GLU A 406 54.84 -51.17 34.82
C GLU A 406 56.02 -51.38 35.75
N TYR A 407 55.78 -51.33 37.07
CA TYR A 407 56.76 -51.67 38.10
C TYR A 407 56.37 -53.01 38.72
N VAL A 408 57.24 -54.01 38.64
CA VAL A 408 56.98 -55.36 39.16
C VAL A 408 58.10 -55.80 40.10
N VAL A 409 57.77 -56.13 41.34
CA VAL A 409 58.71 -56.81 42.26
C VAL A 409 58.88 -58.25 41.80
N THR A 410 60.09 -58.61 41.37
CA THR A 410 60.40 -59.95 40.86
C THR A 410 60.84 -60.94 41.94
N ASN A 411 61.44 -60.45 43.02
CA ASN A 411 61.81 -61.25 44.18
C ASN A 411 61.97 -60.38 45.44
N SER A 412 61.67 -60.93 46.61
CA SER A 412 61.85 -60.25 47.89
C SER A 412 62.36 -61.21 48.97
N TRP A 413 63.30 -60.76 49.79
CA TRP A 413 63.82 -61.47 50.95
C TRP A 413 64.00 -60.51 52.12
N GLY A 414 64.30 -61.06 53.31
CA GLY A 414 64.30 -60.39 54.62
C GLY A 414 64.36 -58.85 54.64
N THR A 415 65.41 -58.25 54.08
CA THR A 415 65.59 -56.78 54.02
C THR A 415 65.98 -56.28 52.62
N GLY A 416 65.69 -57.05 51.56
CA GLY A 416 66.08 -56.70 50.19
C GLY A 416 65.12 -57.24 49.13
N PHE A 417 65.16 -56.63 47.94
CA PHE A 417 64.31 -57.02 46.82
C PHE A 417 65.00 -56.81 45.48
N THR A 418 64.45 -57.45 44.44
CA THR A 418 64.67 -57.06 43.04
C THR A 418 63.33 -56.70 42.40
N ALA A 419 63.34 -55.69 41.54
CA ALA A 419 62.19 -55.29 40.75
C ALA A 419 62.61 -55.00 39.31
N GLU A 420 61.65 -55.08 38.39
CA GLU A 420 61.77 -54.70 37.00
C GLU A 420 60.78 -53.59 36.68
N VAL A 421 61.23 -52.65 35.85
CA VAL A 421 60.40 -51.56 35.32
C VAL A 421 60.39 -51.70 33.81
N SER A 422 59.21 -51.86 33.24
CA SER A 422 58.99 -51.93 31.79
C SER A 422 58.39 -50.61 31.28
N ILE A 423 58.86 -50.17 30.12
CA ILE A 423 58.37 -49.02 29.36
C ILE A 423 57.94 -49.56 27.99
N ILE A 424 56.64 -49.51 27.71
CA ILE A 424 56.03 -50.00 26.48
C ILE A 424 55.66 -48.80 25.63
N ASN A 425 56.21 -48.71 24.41
CA ASN A 425 55.80 -47.71 23.43
C ASN A 425 54.59 -48.23 22.65
N ASN A 426 53.37 -47.90 23.11
CA ASN A 426 52.14 -48.19 22.38
C ASN A 426 51.82 -47.12 21.31
N GLY A 427 52.65 -46.08 21.21
CA GLY A 427 52.55 -45.02 20.21
C GLY A 427 53.09 -45.41 18.83
N SER A 428 52.95 -44.49 17.86
CA SER A 428 53.40 -44.67 16.48
C SER A 428 54.74 -44.01 16.16
N GLU A 429 55.24 -43.17 17.06
CA GLU A 429 56.54 -42.51 16.96
C GLU A 429 57.57 -43.20 17.87
N ASN A 430 58.86 -43.02 17.58
CA ASN A 430 59.92 -43.52 18.46
C ASN A 430 59.98 -42.66 19.74
N ILE A 431 60.21 -43.31 20.89
CA ILE A 431 60.59 -42.63 22.13
C ILE A 431 62.11 -42.61 22.19
N ASP A 432 62.70 -41.42 22.09
CA ASP A 432 64.14 -41.22 22.24
C ASP A 432 64.45 -40.65 23.63
N ASP A 433 65.58 -41.07 24.20
CA ASP A 433 66.12 -40.58 25.47
C ASP A 433 65.10 -40.62 26.63
N TRP A 434 64.47 -41.79 26.84
CA TRP A 434 63.43 -41.97 27.84
C TRP A 434 63.88 -41.66 29.27
N GLU A 435 62.96 -41.20 30.11
CA GLU A 435 63.22 -40.97 31.54
C GLU A 435 62.03 -41.46 32.36
N VAL A 436 62.31 -42.17 33.45
CA VAL A 436 61.28 -42.66 34.39
C VAL A 436 61.71 -42.33 35.80
N SER A 437 60.86 -41.67 36.56
CA SER A 437 61.12 -41.32 37.96
C SER A 437 60.14 -42.04 38.89
N TRP A 438 60.55 -42.25 40.14
CA TRP A 438 59.66 -42.78 41.19
C TRP A 438 60.20 -42.41 42.56
N SER A 439 59.32 -42.48 43.56
CA SER A 439 59.65 -42.28 44.96
C SER A 439 59.12 -43.41 45.81
N TYR A 440 59.86 -43.79 46.85
CA TYR A 440 59.33 -44.62 47.93
C TYR A 440 58.93 -43.72 49.11
N SER A 441 57.85 -44.06 49.80
CA SER A 441 57.40 -43.37 51.01
C SER A 441 58.17 -43.79 52.27
N GLY A 442 58.88 -44.94 52.23
CA GLY A 442 59.73 -45.45 53.31
C GLY A 442 61.24 -45.31 53.09
N ASP A 443 62.03 -45.91 53.98
CA ASP A 443 63.50 -45.87 53.97
C ASP A 443 64.15 -46.77 52.89
N THR A 444 63.49 -46.95 51.75
CA THR A 444 63.95 -47.81 50.66
C THR A 444 65.13 -47.18 49.93
N VAL A 445 66.24 -47.92 49.84
CA VAL A 445 67.46 -47.49 49.17
C VAL A 445 67.79 -48.42 48.01
N ILE A 446 68.00 -47.87 46.81
CA ILE A 446 68.50 -48.64 45.67
C ILE A 446 70.00 -48.89 45.85
N THR A 447 70.38 -50.16 45.80
CA THR A 447 71.75 -50.64 46.07
C THR A 447 72.48 -51.13 44.82
N ASN A 448 71.73 -51.52 43.78
CA ASN A 448 72.28 -51.93 42.48
C ASN A 448 71.22 -51.80 41.38
N TYR A 449 71.64 -51.71 40.11
CA TYR A 449 70.74 -51.58 38.96
C TYR A 449 71.40 -52.09 37.67
N TRP A 450 70.59 -52.38 36.65
CA TRP A 450 71.06 -52.81 35.32
C TRP A 450 70.12 -52.35 34.20
N ASN A 451 70.67 -52.21 32.98
CA ASN A 451 69.99 -51.73 31.77
C ASN A 451 69.44 -50.30 31.82
N ALA A 452 69.78 -49.53 32.85
CA ALA A 452 69.51 -48.10 32.98
C ALA A 452 70.62 -47.47 33.84
N ASP A 453 70.78 -46.15 33.75
CA ASP A 453 71.55 -45.36 34.70
C ASP A 453 70.59 -44.71 35.70
N ILE A 454 70.74 -45.05 36.99
CA ILE A 454 69.89 -44.53 38.06
C ILE A 454 70.62 -43.45 38.85
N SER A 455 69.92 -42.33 39.05
CA SER A 455 70.37 -41.21 39.88
C SER A 455 69.37 -40.89 40.99
N GLY A 456 69.82 -40.10 41.97
CA GLY A 456 69.01 -39.71 43.12
C GLY A 456 69.20 -40.60 44.35
N THR A 457 68.66 -40.13 45.48
CA THR A 457 68.61 -40.86 46.77
C THR A 457 67.19 -40.86 47.35
N GLY A 458 66.18 -40.74 46.47
CA GLY A 458 64.77 -40.49 46.78
C GLY A 458 64.39 -39.02 46.56
N PRO A 459 63.65 -38.67 45.47
CA PRO A 459 63.22 -39.50 44.33
C PRO A 459 64.38 -40.17 43.57
N TYR A 460 64.08 -41.26 42.88
CA TYR A 460 64.98 -41.91 41.92
C TYR A 460 64.56 -41.59 40.49
N THR A 461 65.55 -41.45 39.61
CA THR A 461 65.32 -41.23 38.17
C THR A 461 66.21 -42.20 37.39
N ALA A 462 65.60 -42.96 36.48
CA ALA A 462 66.26 -43.86 35.55
C ALA A 462 66.31 -43.23 34.15
N SER A 463 67.48 -43.32 33.52
CA SER A 463 67.76 -42.89 32.16
C SER A 463 68.40 -44.02 31.35
N PRO A 464 68.33 -44.01 30.01
CA PRO A 464 68.86 -45.09 29.18
C PRO A 464 70.37 -45.18 29.22
N ALA A 465 70.86 -46.40 29.02
CA ALA A 465 72.19 -46.60 28.52
C ALA A 465 72.24 -46.25 27.01
N SER A 466 73.43 -45.91 26.53
CA SER A 466 73.64 -45.55 25.10
C SER A 466 73.10 -46.55 24.06
N TRP A 467 72.88 -47.82 24.41
CA TRP A 467 72.39 -48.86 23.49
C TRP A 467 70.86 -49.06 23.53
N ASN A 468 70.14 -48.47 24.49
CA ASN A 468 68.68 -48.59 24.63
C ASN A 468 67.93 -47.25 24.73
N ALA A 469 68.57 -46.15 24.30
CA ALA A 469 67.97 -44.82 24.31
C ALA A 469 66.69 -44.69 23.47
N THR A 470 66.57 -45.46 22.38
CA THR A 470 65.38 -45.45 21.52
C THR A 470 64.48 -46.65 21.78
N ILE A 471 63.19 -46.40 22.02
CA ILE A 471 62.08 -47.36 22.02
C ILE A 471 61.24 -47.12 20.76
N TYR A 472 61.40 -47.97 19.75
CA TYR A 472 60.59 -47.87 18.53
C TYR A 472 59.12 -48.17 18.82
N ALA A 473 58.22 -47.65 17.97
CA ALA A 473 56.79 -47.93 18.04
C ALA A 473 56.49 -49.45 18.17
N GLY A 474 55.66 -49.83 19.15
CA GLY A 474 55.30 -51.20 19.47
C GLY A 474 56.38 -52.02 20.20
N GLN A 475 57.48 -51.41 20.64
CA GLN A 475 58.52 -52.08 21.41
C GLN A 475 58.44 -51.79 22.91
N GLU A 476 59.06 -52.68 23.69
CA GLU A 476 59.25 -52.55 25.12
C GLU A 476 60.74 -52.42 25.47
N ARG A 477 61.04 -51.69 26.54
CA ARG A 477 62.32 -51.73 27.24
C ARG A 477 62.10 -51.99 28.72
N THR A 478 62.96 -52.85 29.27
CA THR A 478 62.92 -53.20 30.69
C THR A 478 64.27 -52.96 31.32
N PHE A 479 64.27 -52.32 32.48
CA PHE A 479 65.44 -52.22 33.36
C PHE A 479 65.11 -52.78 34.73
N GLY A 480 66.16 -53.14 35.48
CA GLY A 480 65.97 -53.78 36.77
C GLY A 480 66.78 -53.12 37.87
N ILE A 481 66.26 -53.25 39.09
CA ILE A 481 66.77 -52.62 40.28
C ILE A 481 66.84 -53.62 41.43
N GLN A 482 67.81 -53.42 42.30
CA GLN A 482 67.93 -54.12 43.57
C GLN A 482 68.02 -53.10 44.70
N GLY A 483 67.14 -53.22 45.68
CA GLY A 483 67.09 -52.30 46.82
C GLY A 483 67.05 -53.02 48.16
N SER A 484 67.25 -52.24 49.20
CA SER A 484 67.03 -52.61 50.60
C SER A 484 65.93 -51.76 51.21
N TYR A 485 65.15 -52.33 52.12
CA TYR A 485 64.05 -51.64 52.80
C TYR A 485 63.99 -52.08 54.27
N SER A 486 63.36 -51.25 55.11
CA SER A 486 63.00 -51.57 56.48
C SER A 486 61.50 -51.39 56.67
N GLY A 487 60.79 -52.47 57.05
CA GLY A 487 59.33 -52.47 57.15
C GLY A 487 58.69 -53.27 56.01
N ASP A 488 57.56 -52.80 55.49
CA ASP A 488 56.85 -53.45 54.39
C ASP A 488 57.41 -52.99 53.03
N LEU A 489 57.51 -53.91 52.07
CA LEU A 489 57.96 -53.60 50.72
C LEU A 489 56.87 -52.85 49.95
N GLU A 490 57.20 -51.67 49.44
CA GLU A 490 56.31 -50.80 48.68
C GLU A 490 56.49 -50.99 47.16
N ILE A 491 55.38 -50.92 46.44
CA ILE A 491 55.36 -50.77 44.98
C ILE A 491 55.13 -49.27 44.71
N PRO A 492 56.14 -48.53 44.23
CA PRO A 492 56.02 -47.10 44.01
C PRO A 492 55.19 -46.83 42.76
N ALA A 493 54.54 -45.67 42.71
CA ALA A 493 54.03 -45.14 41.45
C ALA A 493 55.21 -44.67 40.59
N LEU A 494 55.16 -45.00 39.30
CA LEU A 494 56.06 -44.42 38.32
C LEU A 494 55.53 -43.03 37.95
N GLU A 495 56.45 -42.10 37.72
CA GLU A 495 56.18 -40.70 37.44
C GLU A 495 57.00 -40.26 36.22
N GLY A 496 56.47 -39.31 35.46
CA GLY A 496 57.12 -38.69 34.30
C GLY A 496 56.22 -38.67 33.07
N ASP A 497 56.62 -37.92 32.05
CA ASP A 497 55.82 -37.73 30.82
C ASP A 497 55.56 -39.04 30.06
N LEU A 498 56.38 -40.07 30.29
CA LEU A 498 56.23 -41.40 29.69
C LEU A 498 55.40 -42.38 30.53
N CYS A 499 55.20 -42.10 31.81
CA CYS A 499 54.56 -43.02 32.76
C CYS A 499 53.45 -42.27 33.53
N PRO A 500 52.30 -42.00 32.88
CA PRO A 500 51.19 -41.24 33.47
C PRO A 500 50.35 -42.02 34.49
#